data_AF-S4NUA8-F1
#
_entry.id   AF-S4NUA8-F1
#
_cell.length_a   1.000
_cell.length_b   1.000
_cell.length_c   1.000
_cell.angle_alpha   90.00
_cell.angle_beta   90.00
_cell.angle_gamma   90.00
#
_symmetry.space_group_name_H-M   'P 1'
#
loop_
_entity.id
_entity.type
_entity.pdbx_description
1 polymer ?
#
loop_
_entity_poly.entity_id
_entity_poly.type
_entity_poly.pdbx_seq_one_letter_code
_entity_poly.pdbx_strand_id
1 'polypeptide(L)'
;AGRALPAADLLLTAGASLLIDNTLLLLGKYCDFHRLYKSREYKKAAKLLVSLITSNIAPDYFWPTLLLDTLPLLETEEPVLSSDDSYEIMLCLELRADCLDREKADLLRLALARNLARTALQDVEDD
;
A
#
# COMPACT_ATOMS: atom_id res chain seq x y z
N ALA A 1 30.62 28.29 18.78
CA ALA A 1 30.40 28.96 17.48
C ALA A 1 29.74 27.94 16.54
N GLY A 2 28.44 28.07 16.30
CA GLY A 2 27.69 27.14 15.46
C GLY A 2 28.10 27.29 14.01
N ARG A 3 28.85 26.32 13.49
CA ARG A 3 29.13 26.23 12.06
C ARG A 3 27.83 25.84 11.38
N ALA A 4 27.20 26.78 10.69
CA ALA A 4 26.08 26.48 9.81
C ALA A 4 26.56 25.44 8.80
N LEU A 5 26.03 24.21 8.91
CA LEU A 5 26.27 23.16 7.93
C LEU A 5 25.73 23.66 6.59
N PRO A 6 26.49 23.52 5.49
CA PRO A 6 25.98 23.88 4.17
C PRO A 6 24.68 23.12 3.91
N ALA A 7 23.73 23.73 3.20
CA ALA A 7 22.39 23.19 3.00
C ALA A 7 22.37 21.73 2.50
N ALA A 8 23.38 21.34 1.71
CA ALA A 8 23.59 19.97 1.25
C ALA A 8 23.85 18.96 2.39
N ASP A 9 24.66 19.32 3.39
CA ASP A 9 24.95 18.46 4.54
C ASP A 9 23.75 18.36 5.49
N LEU A 10 22.97 19.45 5.61
CA LEU A 10 21.70 19.44 6.34
C LEU A 10 20.67 18.56 5.65
N LEU A 11 20.59 18.58 4.31
CA LEU A 11 19.70 17.70 3.55
C LEU A 11 20.13 16.23 3.61
N LEU A 12 21.43 15.93 3.61
CA LEU A 12 21.91 14.56 3.75
C LEU A 12 21.57 14.00 5.14
N THR A 13 21.79 14.80 6.18
CA THR A 13 21.57 14.38 7.58
C THR A 13 20.08 14.32 7.92
N ALA A 14 19.31 15.33 7.50
CA ALA A 14 17.84 15.34 7.66
C ALA A 14 17.19 14.27 6.78
N GLY A 15 17.69 14.03 5.57
CA GLY A 15 17.23 12.97 4.68
C GLY A 15 17.44 11.59 5.30
N ALA A 16 18.61 11.29 5.88
CA ALA A 16 18.85 10.04 6.59
C ALA A 16 17.91 9.85 7.79
N SER A 17 17.70 10.89 8.61
CA SER A 17 16.77 10.83 9.74
C SER A 17 15.32 10.63 9.27
N LEU A 18 14.90 11.34 8.23
CA LEU A 18 13.55 11.24 7.65
C LEU A 18 13.31 9.87 6.99
N LEU A 19 14.33 9.29 6.35
CA LEU A 19 14.27 7.93 5.78
C LEU A 19 14.15 6.87 6.88
N ILE A 20 14.88 7.04 7.99
CA ILE A 20 14.75 6.18 9.17
C ILE A 20 13.33 6.30 9.73
N ASP A 21 12.81 7.52 9.85
CA ASP A 21 11.45 7.78 10.35
C ASP A 21 10.38 7.17 9.44
N ASN A 22 10.48 7.32 8.12
CA ASN A 22 9.55 6.73 7.15
C ASN A 22 9.60 5.20 7.15
N THR A 23 10.80 4.61 7.26
CA THR A 23 10.96 3.15 7.31
C THR A 23 10.39 2.58 8.62
N LEU A 24 10.63 3.25 9.75
CA LEU A 24 10.05 2.88 11.05
C LEU A 24 8.53 3.04 11.06
N LEU A 25 8.02 4.13 10.48
CA LEU A 25 6.58 4.37 10.34
C LEU A 25 5.91 3.29 9.50
N LEU A 26 6.47 3.00 8.32
CA LEU A 26 6.02 1.92 7.44
C LEU A 26 5.99 0.60 8.20
N LEU A 27 7.10 0.23 8.85
CA LEU A 27 7.21 -1.04 9.56
C LEU A 27 6.19 -1.14 10.70
N GLY A 28 6.01 -0.07 11.48
CA GLY A 28 5.02 -0.02 12.55
C GLY A 28 3.59 -0.23 12.02
N LYS A 29 3.22 0.51 10.96
CA LYS A 29 1.91 0.39 10.31
C LYS A 29 1.70 -0.97 9.64
N TYR A 30 2.75 -1.53 9.04
CA TYR A 30 2.70 -2.84 8.43
C TYR A 30 2.54 -3.98 9.46
N CYS A 31 3.21 -3.86 10.62
CA CYS A 31 2.97 -4.76 11.75
C CYS A 31 1.53 -4.67 12.27
N ASP A 32 0.97 -3.46 12.36
CA ASP A 32 -0.43 -3.24 12.72
C ASP A 32 -1.39 -3.85 11.70
N PHE A 33 -1.10 -3.74 10.41
CA PHE A 33 -1.84 -4.41 9.34
C PHE A 33 -1.91 -5.92 9.58
N HIS A 34 -0.76 -6.57 9.79
CA HIS A 34 -0.70 -8.01 10.06
C HIS A 34 -1.41 -8.40 11.36
N ARG A 35 -1.40 -7.53 12.37
CA ARG A 35 -2.15 -7.73 13.63
C ARG A 35 -3.66 -7.68 13.39
N LEU A 36 -4.16 -6.68 12.66
CA LEU A 36 -5.57 -6.56 12.29
C LEU A 36 -6.04 -7.74 11.43
N TYR A 37 -5.21 -8.15 10.47
CA TYR A 37 -5.48 -9.30 9.61
C TYR A 37 -5.61 -10.60 10.42
N LYS A 38 -4.70 -10.86 11.36
CA LYS A 38 -4.76 -12.02 12.27
C LYS A 38 -5.99 -11.98 13.19
N SER A 39 -6.43 -10.80 13.60
CA SER A 39 -7.66 -10.60 14.36
C SER A 39 -8.95 -10.69 13.52
N ARG A 40 -8.86 -11.01 12.23
CA ARG A 40 -9.98 -11.06 11.26
C ARG A 40 -10.70 -9.71 11.07
N GLU A 41 -10.04 -8.60 11.40
CA GLU A 41 -10.57 -7.25 11.18
C GLU A 41 -10.24 -6.77 9.76
N TYR A 42 -10.70 -7.53 8.76
CA TYR A 42 -10.28 -7.37 7.35
C TYR A 42 -10.54 -5.98 6.77
N LYS A 43 -11.70 -5.35 7.06
CA LYS A 43 -11.99 -3.98 6.61
C LYS A 43 -10.99 -2.95 7.15
N LYS A 44 -10.53 -3.10 8.40
CA LYS A 44 -9.53 -2.20 8.98
C LYS A 44 -8.14 -2.50 8.43
N ALA A 45 -7.80 -3.77 8.25
CA ALA A 45 -6.55 -4.19 7.64
C ALA A 45 -6.44 -3.66 6.20
N ALA A 46 -7.50 -3.79 5.40
CA ALA A 46 -7.59 -3.28 4.04
C ALA A 46 -7.36 -1.77 3.97
N LYS A 47 -8.09 -0.97 4.76
CA LYS A 47 -7.90 0.49 4.81
C LYS A 47 -6.47 0.88 5.19
N LEU A 48 -5.86 0.17 6.14
CA LEU A 48 -4.48 0.44 6.54
C LEU A 48 -3.49 0.09 5.43
N LEU A 49 -3.69 -1.02 4.74
CA LEU A 49 -2.85 -1.44 3.62
C LEU A 49 -2.94 -0.46 2.44
N VAL A 50 -4.16 -0.04 2.07
CA VAL A 50 -4.39 1.00 1.06
C VAL A 50 -3.69 2.29 1.46
N SER A 51 -3.79 2.72 2.72
CA SER A 51 -3.07 3.90 3.21
C SER A 51 -1.54 3.77 3.08
N LEU A 52 -0.97 2.58 3.30
CA LEU A 52 0.47 2.35 3.10
C LEU A 52 0.84 2.44 1.61
N ILE A 53 -0.01 1.95 0.72
CA ILE A 53 0.18 2.00 -0.73
C ILE A 53 0.06 3.44 -1.24
N THR A 54 -0.95 4.19 -0.83
CA THR A 54 -1.19 5.56 -1.35
C THR A 54 -0.28 6.61 -0.74
N SER A 55 0.22 6.40 0.49
CA SER A 55 1.13 7.34 1.16
C SER A 55 2.54 7.38 0.57
N ASN A 56 2.91 6.42 -0.29
CA ASN A 56 4.21 6.34 -0.96
C ASN A 56 5.42 6.42 0.01
N ILE A 57 5.25 5.93 1.25
CA ILE A 57 6.34 5.90 2.24
C ILE A 57 7.19 4.62 2.13
N ALA A 58 6.76 3.65 1.32
CA ALA A 58 7.43 2.38 1.17
C ALA A 58 8.67 2.49 0.25
N PRO A 59 9.81 1.89 0.62
CA PRO A 59 10.99 1.84 -0.24
C PRO A 59 10.75 0.92 -1.44
N ASP A 60 11.43 1.18 -2.56
CA ASP A 60 11.20 0.51 -3.86
C ASP A 60 11.21 -1.02 -3.79
N TYR A 61 12.10 -1.60 -2.98
CA TYR A 61 12.20 -3.05 -2.82
C TYR A 61 11.00 -3.70 -2.10
N PHE A 62 10.19 -2.92 -1.38
CA PHE A 62 9.11 -3.44 -0.53
C PHE A 62 7.75 -3.46 -1.22
N TRP A 63 7.59 -2.69 -2.32
CA TRP A 63 6.35 -2.65 -3.10
C TRP A 63 5.84 -4.01 -3.56
N PRO A 64 6.71 -4.96 -3.98
CA PRO A 64 6.24 -6.28 -4.35
C PRO A 64 5.49 -6.99 -3.23
N THR A 65 6.04 -6.94 -2.02
CA THR A 65 5.41 -7.53 -0.83
C THR A 65 4.11 -6.81 -0.51
N LEU A 66 4.13 -5.47 -0.49
CA LEU A 66 2.97 -4.66 -0.14
C LEU A 66 1.78 -4.87 -1.10
N LEU A 67 2.06 -4.95 -2.41
CA LEU A 67 1.04 -5.19 -3.43
C LEU A 67 0.49 -6.61 -3.36
N LEU A 68 1.35 -7.62 -3.16
CA LEU A 68 0.90 -9.02 -3.06
C LEU A 68 0.08 -9.28 -1.80
N ASP A 69 0.35 -8.57 -0.71
CA ASP A 69 -0.45 -8.65 0.52
C ASP A 69 -1.89 -8.13 0.35
N THR A 70 -2.21 -7.47 -0.77
CA THR A 70 -3.60 -7.12 -1.12
C THR A 70 -4.40 -8.31 -1.66
N LEU A 71 -3.74 -9.34 -2.23
CA LEU A 71 -4.42 -10.48 -2.84
C LEU A 71 -5.40 -11.19 -1.89
N PRO A 72 -5.02 -11.54 -0.65
CA PRO A 72 -5.94 -12.21 0.27
C PRO A 72 -7.17 -11.35 0.62
N LEU A 73 -7.03 -10.02 0.57
CA LEU A 73 -8.11 -9.08 0.83
C LEU A 73 -9.04 -8.90 -0.38
N LEU A 74 -8.52 -9.03 -1.61
CA LEU A 74 -9.31 -8.99 -2.84
C LEU A 74 -10.15 -10.28 -3.04
N GLU A 75 -9.71 -11.38 -2.45
CA GLU A 75 -10.35 -12.70 -2.57
C GLU A 75 -11.34 -13.03 -1.45
N THR A 76 -11.64 -12.09 -0.55
CA THR A 76 -12.66 -12.30 0.49
C THR A 76 -14.07 -12.46 -0.11
N GLU A 77 -14.91 -13.31 0.50
CA GLU A 77 -16.29 -13.56 0.06
C GLU A 77 -17.17 -12.31 0.10
N GLU A 78 -16.97 -11.46 1.10
CA GLU A 78 -17.53 -10.12 1.16
C GLU A 78 -16.44 -9.12 0.77
N PRO A 79 -16.66 -8.21 -0.19
CA PRO A 79 -15.67 -7.20 -0.55
C PRO A 79 -15.31 -6.33 0.66
N VAL A 80 -14.01 -6.25 0.96
CA VAL A 80 -13.47 -5.38 2.03
C VAL A 80 -12.75 -4.15 1.49
N LEU A 81 -12.43 -4.14 0.20
CA LEU A 81 -11.86 -3.05 -0.57
C LEU A 81 -12.94 -2.48 -1.49
N SER A 82 -13.14 -1.16 -1.49
CA SER A 82 -14.09 -0.50 -2.39
C SER A 82 -13.60 -0.50 -3.85
N SER A 83 -14.42 0.00 -4.77
CA SER A 83 -13.95 0.26 -6.14
C SER A 83 -12.82 1.29 -6.16
N ASP A 84 -12.95 2.38 -5.39
CA ASP A 84 -11.90 3.40 -5.25
C ASP A 84 -10.58 2.82 -4.72
N ASP A 85 -10.63 2.01 -3.65
CA ASP A 85 -9.45 1.33 -3.12
C ASP A 85 -8.79 0.47 -4.20
N SER A 86 -9.60 -0.22 -5.01
CA SER A 86 -9.12 -1.07 -6.10
C SER A 86 -8.48 -0.27 -7.24
N TYR A 87 -9.02 0.91 -7.55
CA TYR A 87 -8.41 1.82 -8.54
C TYR A 87 -7.05 2.34 -8.06
N GLU A 88 -6.93 2.73 -6.80
CA GLU A 88 -5.66 3.19 -6.21
C GLU A 88 -4.59 2.09 -6.23
N ILE A 89 -4.96 0.85 -5.88
CA ILE A 89 -4.04 -0.29 -5.95
C ILE A 89 -3.65 -0.60 -7.40
N MET A 90 -4.61 -0.58 -8.34
CA MET A 90 -4.34 -0.78 -9.77
C MET A 90 -3.39 0.27 -10.32
N LEU A 91 -3.62 1.54 -10.01
CA LEU A 91 -2.74 2.64 -10.41
C LEU A 91 -1.32 2.42 -9.88
N CYS A 92 -1.19 2.09 -8.59
CA CYS A 92 0.10 1.80 -7.98
C CYS A 92 0.81 0.59 -8.61
N LEU A 93 0.06 -0.45 -8.98
CA LEU A 93 0.59 -1.61 -9.70
C LEU A 93 1.13 -1.21 -11.08
N GLU A 94 0.39 -0.45 -11.87
CA GLU A 94 0.82 -0.08 -13.23
C GLU A 94 2.01 0.89 -13.23
N LEU A 95 2.08 1.79 -12.25
CA LEU A 95 3.23 2.68 -12.07
C LEU A 95 4.52 1.93 -11.67
N ARG A 96 4.38 0.73 -11.12
CA ARG A 96 5.49 -0.08 -10.57
C ARG A 96 5.51 -1.49 -11.14
N ALA A 97 4.97 -1.68 -12.34
CA ALA A 97 4.79 -3.03 -12.91
C ALA A 97 6.13 -3.76 -13.13
N ASP A 98 7.23 -3.01 -13.21
CA ASP A 98 8.60 -3.51 -13.33
C ASP A 98 9.16 -4.09 -12.02
N CYS A 99 8.57 -3.77 -10.86
CA CYS A 99 9.00 -4.33 -9.58
C CYS A 99 8.47 -5.76 -9.35
N LEU A 100 7.51 -6.22 -10.17
CA LEU A 100 6.84 -7.50 -10.02
C LEU A 100 7.11 -8.45 -11.19
N ASP A 101 7.20 -9.75 -10.89
CA ASP A 101 7.17 -10.77 -11.94
C ASP A 101 5.86 -10.64 -12.74
N ARG A 102 5.93 -10.78 -14.07
CA ARG A 102 4.76 -10.64 -14.97
C ARG A 102 3.56 -11.48 -14.50
N GLU A 103 3.79 -12.73 -14.14
CA GLU A 103 2.74 -13.65 -13.68
C GLU A 103 2.04 -13.13 -12.42
N LYS A 104 2.80 -12.59 -11.46
CA LYS A 104 2.26 -12.00 -10.23
C LYS A 104 1.48 -10.73 -10.52
N ALA A 105 1.97 -9.90 -11.43
CA ALA A 105 1.27 -8.68 -11.84
C ALA A 105 -0.06 -9.02 -12.52
N ASP A 106 -0.08 -10.02 -13.40
CA ASP A 106 -1.29 -10.46 -14.10
C ASP A 106 -2.31 -11.08 -13.14
N LEU A 107 -1.85 -11.84 -12.14
CA LEU A 107 -2.71 -12.35 -11.06
C LEU A 107 -3.35 -11.20 -10.27
N LEU A 108 -2.57 -10.18 -9.91
CA LEU A 108 -3.07 -9.03 -9.17
C LEU A 108 -4.05 -8.18 -9.99
N ARG A 109 -3.76 -7.95 -11.29
CA ARG A 109 -4.69 -7.31 -12.23
C ARG A 109 -6.03 -8.03 -12.28
N LEU A 110 -5.99 -9.37 -12.38
CA LEU A 110 -7.20 -10.18 -12.42
C LEU A 110 -8.00 -10.09 -11.11
N ALA A 111 -7.33 -10.15 -9.96
CA ALA A 111 -7.96 -10.02 -8.66
C ALA A 111 -8.62 -8.63 -8.48
N LEU A 112 -7.93 -7.56 -8.87
CA LEU A 112 -8.44 -6.19 -8.83
C LEU A 112 -9.63 -5.99 -9.77
N ALA A 113 -9.54 -6.47 -11.02
CA ALA A 113 -10.63 -6.40 -11.99
C ALA A 113 -11.88 -7.15 -11.48
N ARG A 114 -11.68 -8.29 -10.82
CA ARG A 114 -12.77 -9.05 -10.20
C ARG A 114 -13.39 -8.30 -9.02
N ASN A 115 -12.57 -7.68 -8.15
CA ASN A 115 -13.10 -6.89 -7.04
C ASN A 115 -13.89 -5.69 -7.54
N LEU A 116 -13.36 -4.95 -8.53
CA LEU A 116 -14.06 -3.86 -9.21
C LEU A 116 -15.42 -4.30 -9.77
N ALA A 117 -15.49 -5.45 -10.43
CA ALA A 117 -16.76 -5.97 -10.94
C ALA A 117 -17.78 -6.28 -9.83
N ARG A 118 -17.32 -6.61 -8.62
CA ARG A 118 -18.18 -6.89 -7.45
C ARG A 118 -18.65 -5.62 -6.76
N THR A 119 -17.81 -4.58 -6.71
CA THR A 119 -18.08 -3.34 -5.96
C THR A 119 -18.64 -2.20 -6.81
N ALA A 120 -18.49 -2.25 -8.14
CA ALA A 120 -18.92 -1.17 -9.05
C ALA A 120 -20.41 -0.80 -8.96
N LEU A 121 -21.26 -1.70 -8.44
CA LEU A 121 -22.69 -1.43 -8.23
C LEU A 121 -23.04 -1.17 -6.75
N GLN A 122 -22.15 -1.52 -5.81
CA GLN A 122 -22.37 -1.34 -4.38
C GLN A 122 -22.03 0.08 -3.93
N ASP A 123 -20.98 0.67 -4.50
CA ASP A 123 -20.55 2.03 -4.15
C ASP A 123 -21.54 3.11 -4.65
N VAL A 124 -22.51 2.76 -5.50
CA VAL A 124 -23.57 3.67 -5.99
C VAL A 124 -24.71 3.86 -4.96
N GLU A 125 -24.79 3.00 -3.94
CA GLU A 125 -25.88 3.02 -2.94
C GLU A 125 -25.52 3.80 -1.66
N ASP A 126 -24.25 4.16 -1.46
CA ASP A 126 -23.74 4.86 -0.27
C ASP A 126 -23.56 6.40 -0.46
N ASP A 127 -23.89 6.95 -1.63
CA ASP A 127 -23.91 8.40 -1.97
C ASP A 127 -25.34 9.00 -1.91
#